data_AF-A0A543L0Q5-F1
#
_entry.id   AF-A0A543L0Q5-F1
#
_cell.length_a   1.000
_cell.length_b   1.000
_cell.length_c   1.000
_cell.angle_alpha   90.00
_cell.angle_beta   90.00
_cell.angle_gamma   90.00
#
_symmetry.space_group_name_H-M   'P 1'
#
loop_
_entity.id
_entity.type
_entity.pdbx_description
1 polymer ?
#
loop_
_entity_poly.entity_id
_entity_poly.type
_entity_poly.pdbx_seq_one_letter_code
_entity_poly.pdbx_strand_id
1 'polypeptide(L)' 'MSARPADRLTCPTCGEPLVFEILDDEKFLVAWSCVTCGLIRTTEPA' A
#
# COMPACT_ATOMS: atom_id res chain seq x y z
N MET A 1 -2.36 7.62 24.67
CA MET A 1 -1.40 7.00 23.73
C MET A 1 -1.91 7.19 22.31
N SER A 2 -1.24 7.99 21.46
CA SER A 2 -1.52 8.01 20.02
C SER A 2 -1.12 6.66 19.44
N ALA A 3 -2.09 5.88 18.97
CA ALA A 3 -1.80 4.82 18.03
C ALA A 3 -1.18 5.49 16.80
N ARG A 4 0.16 5.46 16.67
CA ARG A 4 0.80 5.73 15.38
C ARG A 4 0.09 4.77 14.42
N PRO A 5 -0.63 5.24 13.39
CA PRO A 5 -1.38 4.35 12.52
C PRO A 5 -0.38 3.29 12.08
N ALA A 6 -0.64 2.03 12.46
CA ALA A 6 0.23 0.91 12.13
C ALA A 6 0.50 1.05 10.63
N ASP A 7 1.78 1.24 10.34
CA ASP A 7 2.31 1.85 9.14
C ASP A 7 1.59 1.27 7.91
N ARG A 8 0.55 1.99 7.42
CA ARG A 8 -0.34 1.48 6.34
C ARG A 8 0.45 1.22 5.06
N LEU A 9 1.69 1.72 5.04
CA LEU A 9 2.67 1.63 3.98
C LEU A 9 3.69 0.51 4.24
N THR A 10 3.53 -0.31 5.27
CA THR A 10 4.32 -1.54 5.47
C THR A 10 3.50 -2.79 5.15
N CYS A 11 4.19 -3.78 4.61
CA CYS A 11 3.63 -5.08 4.32
C CYS A 11 3.32 -5.80 5.64
N PRO A 12 2.06 -6.21 5.90
CA PRO A 12 1.72 -6.95 7.12
C PRO A 12 2.34 -8.35 7.16
N THR A 13 2.86 -8.85 6.03
CA THR A 13 3.45 -10.19 5.90
C THR A 13 4.93 -10.22 6.29
N CYS A 14 5.71 -9.22 5.89
CA CYS A 14 7.16 -9.19 6.12
C CYS A 14 7.66 -7.95 6.86
N GLY A 15 6.84 -6.92 7.05
CA GLY A 15 7.22 -5.65 7.67
C GLY A 15 7.97 -4.69 6.74
N GLU A 16 8.29 -5.09 5.51
CA GLU A 16 8.96 -4.23 4.54
C GLU A 16 8.06 -3.10 4.03
N PRO A 17 8.63 -1.94 3.65
CA PRO A 17 7.85 -0.86 3.06
C PRO A 17 7.25 -1.28 1.72
N LEU A 18 6.02 -0.85 1.49
CA LEU A 18 5.28 -1.01 0.24
C LEU A 18 5.70 0.10 -0.72
N VAL A 19 5.92 -0.28 -1.98
CA VAL A 19 6.19 0.66 -3.07
C VAL A 19 4.87 1.23 -3.56
N PHE A 20 4.82 2.56 -3.67
CA PHE A 20 3.69 3.30 -4.21
C PHE A 20 3.80 3.41 -5.73
N GLU A 21 2.73 3.07 -6.44
CA GLU A 21 2.62 3.22 -7.89
C GLU A 21 1.25 3.78 -8.27
N ILE A 22 1.23 4.78 -9.16
CA ILE A 22 -0.01 5.33 -9.72
C ILE A 22 -0.36 4.48 -10.93
N LEU A 23 -1.48 3.76 -10.87
CA LEU A 23 -1.96 2.94 -11.98
C LEU A 23 -2.80 3.75 -12.95
N ASP A 24 -3.66 4.62 -12.42
CA ASP A 24 -4.55 5.48 -13.20
C ASP A 24 -4.83 6.76 -12.39
N ASP A 25 -4.21 7.86 -12.81
CA ASP A 25 -4.34 9.17 -12.15
C ASP A 25 -5.75 9.74 -12.30
N GLU A 26 -6.38 9.58 -13.47
CA GLU A 26 -7.73 10.07 -13.73
C GLU A 26 -8.77 9.39 -12.83
N LYS A 27 -8.52 8.14 -12.47
CA LYS A 27 -9.38 7.36 -11.56
C LYS A 27 -8.91 7.36 -10.11
N PHE A 28 -7.87 8.11 -9.76
CA PHE A 28 -7.23 8.08 -8.43
C PHE A 28 -6.87 6.65 -7.98
N LEU A 29 -6.53 5.79 -8.93
CA LEU A 29 -6.18 4.40 -8.68
C LEU A 29 -4.69 4.31 -8.40
N VAL A 30 -4.35 3.98 -7.15
CA VAL A 30 -2.97 3.73 -6.74
C VAL A 30 -2.82 2.31 -6.22
N ALA A 31 -1.64 1.74 -6.43
CA ALA A 31 -1.24 0.45 -5.92
C ALA A 31 -0.10 0.59 -4.90
N TRP A 32 -0.15 -0.26 -3.89
CA TRP A 32 0.89 -0.45 -2.89
C TRP A 32 1.39 -1.88 -2.99
N SER A 33 2.62 -2.04 -3.43
CA SER A 33 3.20 -3.34 -3.78
C SER A 33 4.38 -3.69 -2.90
N CYS A 34 4.37 -4.86 -2.27
CA CYS A 34 5.53 -5.40 -1.58
C CYS A 34 6.40 -6.19 -2.56
N VAL A 35 7.60 -5.70 -2.86
CA VAL A 35 8.55 -6.39 -3.75
C VAL A 35 9.08 -7.71 -3.17
N THR A 36 9.01 -7.88 -1.85
CA THR A 36 9.51 -9.07 -1.16
C THR A 36 8.50 -10.20 -1.12
N CYS A 37 7.21 -9.89 -0.88
CA CYS A 37 6.15 -10.89 -0.75
C CYS A 37 5.24 -10.99 -1.97
N GLY A 38 5.27 -10.01 -2.88
CA GLY A 38 4.32 -9.91 -3.99
C GLY A 38 2.91 -9.47 -3.58
N LEU A 39 2.72 -8.95 -2.37
CA LEU A 39 1.44 -8.40 -1.92
C LEU A 39 1.13 -7.12 -2.69
N ILE A 40 -0.06 -7.00 -3.26
CA ILE A 40 -0.53 -5.79 -3.94
C ILE A 40 -1.83 -5.32 -3.28
N ARG A 41 -1.90 -4.04 -2.94
CA ARG A 41 -3.11 -3.40 -2.40
C ARG A 41 -3.46 -2.19 -3.25
N THR A 42 -4.63 -2.20 -3.87
CA THR A 42 -5.15 -1.06 -4.63
C THR A 42 -6.12 -0.23 -3.78
N THR A 43 -6.14 1.09 -4.00
CA THR A 43 -7.24 1.92 -3.51
C THR A 43 -8.36 1.87 -4.56
N GLU A 44 -9.22 0.87 -4.47
CA GLU A 44 -10.42 0.84 -5.30
C GLU A 44 -11.41 1.92 -4.79
N PRO A 45 -11.91 2.81 -5.66
CA PRO A 45 -13.03 3.69 -5.29
C PRO A 45 -14.28 2.83 -5.07
N ALA A 46 -14.94 3.03 -3.92
CA ALA A 46 -16.19 2.35 -3.56
C ALA A 46 -17.39 2.86 -4.37
#